data_AF-A0A934EDU1-F1
#
_entry.id   AF-A0A934EDU1-F1
#
_cell.length_a   1.000
_cell.length_b   1.000
_cell.length_c   1.000
_cell.angle_alpha   90.00
_cell.angle_beta   90.00
_cell.angle_gamma   90.00
#
_symmetry.space_group_name_H-M   'P 1'
#
loop_
_entity.id
_entity.type
_entity.pdbx_description
1 polymer ?
#
loop_
_entity_poly.entity_id
_entity_poly.type
_entity_poly.pdbx_seq_one_letter_code
_entity_poly.pdbx_strand_id
1 'polypeptide(L)'
;MINSARFDPNTLAAVKPGVDGALAEISLQMERYLSAPAENVEALEVACAEFHRLLGVLKMVGLDGLVVFCSEFELALSELKENPKQVSNLYRDVMRRALFAVTHFLDALADGADNATLRLFTQYQELQQLRGLELAFEMDLFYPNLVVQLPQQILKPPQQEGAAARLKSLRGQYQQGLLRWLRQEGVTAALQSMQQALAGAMFCEPQ
;
A
#
# COMPACT_ATOMS: atom_id res chain seq x y z
N MET A 1 -19.52 0.42 8.49
CA MET A 1 -18.41 0.27 9.46
C MET A 1 -17.13 0.00 8.68
N ILE A 2 -16.43 1.06 8.26
CA ILE A 2 -15.08 0.93 7.71
C ILE A 2 -14.16 1.30 8.87
N ASN A 3 -13.82 0.31 9.68
CA ASN A 3 -12.82 0.47 10.73
C ASN A 3 -11.47 0.20 10.05
N SER A 4 -10.98 1.15 9.24
CA SER A 4 -9.59 1.10 8.77
C SER A 4 -8.73 1.31 10.01
N ALA A 5 -7.91 0.31 10.36
CA ALA A 5 -6.89 0.49 11.38
C ALA A 5 -6.05 1.71 10.97
N ARG A 6 -6.20 2.81 11.72
CA ARG A 6 -5.46 4.04 11.49
C ARG A 6 -3.98 3.73 11.73
N PHE A 7 -3.14 4.01 10.74
CA PHE A 7 -1.70 4.03 10.98
C PHE A 7 -1.37 5.05 12.08
N ASP A 8 -0.75 4.56 13.15
CA ASP A 8 -0.27 5.38 14.26
C ASP A 8 1.26 5.24 14.38
N PRO A 9 2.01 6.33 14.11
CA PRO A 9 3.47 6.34 14.24
C PRO A 9 3.96 5.93 15.63
N ASN A 10 3.21 6.22 16.70
CA ASN A 10 3.61 5.83 18.06
C ASN A 10 3.52 4.32 18.25
N THR A 11 2.47 3.70 17.71
CA THR A 11 2.32 2.25 17.70
C THR A 11 3.44 1.60 16.90
N LEU A 12 3.81 2.15 15.74
CA LEU A 12 4.97 1.68 14.96
C LEU A 12 6.27 1.77 15.77
N ALA A 13 6.54 2.92 16.39
CA ALA A 13 7.75 3.13 17.19
C ALA A 13 7.87 2.11 18.34
N ALA A 14 6.75 1.76 18.98
CA ALA A 14 6.70 0.76 20.04
C ALA A 14 7.05 -0.66 19.55
N VAL A 15 6.63 -1.04 18.34
CA VAL A 15 6.89 -2.39 17.78
C VAL A 15 8.14 -2.47 16.91
N LYS A 16 8.75 -1.33 16.55
CA LYS A 16 9.90 -1.23 15.62
C LYS A 16 11.06 -2.16 15.96
N PRO A 17 11.54 -2.29 17.23
CA PRO A 17 12.63 -3.22 17.54
C PRO A 17 12.29 -4.68 17.25
N GLY A 18 11.03 -5.08 17.47
CA GLY A 18 10.56 -6.43 17.17
C GLY A 18 10.42 -6.67 15.67
N VAL A 19 9.92 -5.67 14.93
CA VAL A 19 9.86 -5.69 13.46
C VAL A 19 11.25 -5.79 12.85
N ASP A 20 12.22 -5.04 13.36
CA ASP A 20 13.61 -5.07 12.90
C ASP A 20 14.27 -6.42 13.16
N GLY A 21 14.02 -7.01 14.33
CA GLY A 21 14.44 -8.37 14.64
C GLY A 21 13.87 -9.40 13.67
N ALA A 22 12.56 -9.31 13.36
CA ALA A 22 11.92 -10.20 12.41
C ALA A 22 12.50 -10.04 10.99
N LEU A 23 12.71 -8.80 10.53
CA LEU A 23 13.33 -8.53 9.22
C LEU A 23 14.78 -9.03 9.13
N ALA A 24 15.54 -8.92 10.22
CA ALA A 24 16.89 -9.45 10.30
C ALA A 24 16.90 -10.99 10.22
N GLU A 25 15.99 -11.66 10.92
CA GLU A 25 15.83 -13.11 10.86
C GLU A 25 15.41 -13.57 9.46
N ILE A 26 14.42 -12.91 8.86
CA ILE A 26 14.00 -13.13 7.48
C ILE A 26 15.19 -13.00 6.53
N SER A 27 15.98 -11.92 6.66
CA SER A 27 17.18 -11.69 5.83
C SER A 27 18.17 -12.84 5.94
N LEU A 28 18.49 -13.24 7.17
CA LEU A 28 19.45 -14.30 7.46
C LEU A 28 19.01 -15.64 6.84
N GLN A 29 17.76 -16.04 7.08
CA GLN A 29 17.25 -17.33 6.61
C GLN A 29 17.02 -17.35 5.10
N MET A 30 16.57 -16.23 4.53
CA MET A 30 16.46 -16.05 3.08
C MET A 30 17.84 -16.20 2.42
N GLU A 31 18.88 -15.52 2.90
CA GLU A 31 20.23 -15.62 2.33
C GLU A 31 20.80 -17.04 2.45
N ARG A 32 20.54 -17.72 3.57
CA ARG A 32 20.92 -19.11 3.77
C ARG A 32 20.25 -20.04 2.76
N TYR A 33 18.93 -19.91 2.59
CA TYR A 33 18.20 -20.68 1.57
C TYR A 33 18.73 -20.38 0.17
N LEU A 34 18.80 -19.10 -0.20
CA LEU A 34 19.24 -18.70 -1.52
C LEU A 34 20.63 -19.27 -1.80
N SER A 35 21.58 -19.22 -0.88
CA SER A 35 22.96 -19.71 -1.08
C SER A 35 23.04 -21.18 -1.50
N ALA A 36 22.20 -22.05 -0.93
CA ALA A 36 22.11 -23.46 -1.33
C ALA A 36 20.68 -23.98 -1.15
N PRO A 37 19.79 -23.80 -2.16
CA PRO A 37 18.35 -24.05 -2.04
C PRO A 37 17.98 -25.51 -1.75
N ALA A 38 18.73 -26.46 -2.31
CA ALA A 38 18.47 -27.89 -2.11
C ALA A 38 18.86 -28.39 -0.71
N GLU A 39 19.76 -27.69 -0.02
CA GLU A 39 20.32 -28.10 1.27
C GLU A 39 19.68 -27.35 2.45
N ASN A 40 19.03 -26.21 2.19
CA ASN A 40 18.55 -25.30 3.22
C ASN A 40 17.03 -25.06 3.16
N VAL A 41 16.24 -26.06 2.77
CA VAL A 41 14.76 -25.96 2.69
C VAL A 41 14.15 -25.51 4.03
N GLU A 42 14.69 -25.98 5.16
CA GLU A 42 14.26 -25.55 6.49
C GLU A 42 14.42 -24.03 6.71
N ALA A 43 15.46 -23.41 6.14
CA ALA A 43 15.66 -21.97 6.24
C ALA A 43 14.56 -21.20 5.50
N LEU A 44 14.08 -21.72 4.36
CA LEU A 44 12.93 -21.13 3.67
C LEU A 44 11.67 -21.20 4.52
N GLU A 45 11.41 -22.33 5.19
CA GLU A 45 10.24 -22.49 6.06
C GLU A 45 10.26 -21.52 7.25
N VAL A 46 11.44 -21.31 7.85
CA VAL A 46 11.61 -20.32 8.91
C VAL A 46 11.36 -18.90 8.38
N ALA A 47 11.94 -18.54 7.22
CA ALA A 47 11.73 -17.22 6.62
C ALA A 47 10.25 -16.93 6.34
N CYS A 48 9.52 -17.90 5.76
CA CYS A 48 8.08 -17.76 5.52
C CYS A 48 7.28 -17.62 6.83
N ALA A 49 7.61 -18.42 7.86
CA ALA A 49 6.95 -18.32 9.16
C ALA A 49 7.15 -16.95 9.83
N GLU A 50 8.35 -16.38 9.73
CA GLU A 50 8.64 -15.03 10.25
C GLU A 50 7.96 -13.94 9.42
N PHE A 51 7.89 -14.07 8.09
CA PHE A 51 7.07 -13.18 7.25
C PHE A 51 5.60 -13.19 7.68
N HIS A 52 5.03 -14.37 7.89
CA HIS A 52 3.64 -14.51 8.31
C HIS A 52 3.35 -13.80 9.64
N ARG A 53 4.27 -13.94 10.62
CA ARG A 53 4.21 -13.23 11.91
C ARG A 53 4.31 -11.73 11.72
N LEU A 54 5.28 -11.27 10.92
CA LEU A 54 5.47 -9.87 10.59
C LEU A 54 4.20 -9.26 9.98
N LEU A 55 3.56 -9.95 9.03
CA LEU A 55 2.30 -9.49 8.43
C LEU A 55 1.20 -9.26 9.48
N GLY A 56 1.10 -10.13 10.48
CA GLY A 56 0.17 -9.96 11.61
C GLY A 56 0.44 -8.64 12.36
N VAL A 57 1.70 -8.35 12.67
CA VAL A 57 2.11 -7.11 13.32
C VAL A 57 1.79 -5.90 12.44
N LEU A 58 2.15 -5.93 11.16
CA LEU A 58 1.89 -4.83 10.22
C LEU A 58 0.40 -4.51 10.07
N LYS A 59 -0.47 -5.53 10.06
CA LYS A 59 -1.93 -5.36 10.08
C LYS A 59 -2.40 -4.67 11.36
N MET A 60 -1.88 -5.07 12.53
CA MET A 60 -2.24 -4.44 13.81
C MET A 60 -1.82 -2.97 13.89
N VAL A 61 -0.71 -2.60 13.25
CA VAL A 61 -0.21 -1.21 13.18
C VAL A 61 -1.01 -0.36 12.17
N GLY A 62 -1.79 -0.98 11.27
CA GLY A 62 -2.54 -0.29 10.22
C GLY A 62 -1.70 0.03 8.98
N LEU A 63 -0.71 -0.81 8.66
CA LEU A 63 0.14 -0.68 7.47
C LEU A 63 -0.37 -1.55 6.32
N ASP A 64 -1.63 -1.37 5.93
CA ASP A 64 -2.34 -2.24 4.97
C ASP A 64 -1.63 -2.37 3.61
N GLY A 65 -1.09 -1.28 3.07
CA GLY A 65 -0.33 -1.34 1.82
C GLY A 65 0.96 -2.15 1.95
N LEU A 66 1.68 -1.98 3.05
CA LEU A 66 2.91 -2.76 3.29
C LEU A 66 2.58 -4.25 3.50
N VAL A 67 1.42 -4.56 4.09
CA VAL A 67 0.92 -5.93 4.20
C VAL A 67 0.74 -6.57 2.82
N VAL A 68 0.18 -5.85 1.84
CA VAL A 68 0.06 -6.36 0.45
C VAL A 68 1.43 -6.61 -0.18
N PHE A 69 2.37 -5.67 -0.01
CA PHE A 69 3.72 -5.85 -0.51
C PHE A 69 4.40 -7.09 0.10
N CYS A 70 4.39 -7.18 1.43
CA CYS A 70 5.05 -8.26 2.15
C CYS A 70 4.36 -9.62 1.93
N SER A 71 3.04 -9.65 1.64
CA SER A 71 2.36 -10.90 1.29
C SER A 71 2.78 -11.42 -0.08
N GLU A 72 2.96 -10.55 -1.08
CA GLU A 72 3.49 -10.99 -2.37
C GLU A 72 4.95 -11.45 -2.25
N PHE A 73 5.72 -10.84 -1.34
CA PHE A 73 7.09 -11.27 -1.05
C PHE A 73 7.11 -12.65 -0.37
N GLU A 74 6.31 -12.87 0.68
CA GLU A 74 6.16 -14.19 1.32
C GLU A 74 5.73 -15.24 0.29
N LEU A 75 4.78 -14.89 -0.59
CA LEU A 75 4.29 -15.78 -1.63
C LEU A 75 5.39 -16.16 -2.62
N ALA A 76 6.18 -15.18 -3.09
CA ALA A 76 7.35 -15.43 -3.94
C ALA A 76 8.33 -16.42 -3.29
N LEU A 77 8.65 -16.24 -2.00
CA LEU A 77 9.49 -17.19 -1.27
C LEU A 77 8.85 -18.58 -1.18
N SER A 78 7.57 -18.66 -0.85
CA SER A 78 6.88 -19.93 -0.67
C SER A 78 6.86 -20.78 -1.96
N GLU A 79 6.78 -20.15 -3.13
CA GLU A 79 6.77 -20.83 -4.44
C GLU A 79 8.12 -21.50 -4.77
N LEU A 80 9.21 -21.04 -4.16
CA LEU A 80 10.53 -21.67 -4.29
C LEU A 80 10.61 -23.05 -3.64
N LYS A 81 9.70 -23.38 -2.72
CA LYS A 81 9.63 -24.71 -2.10
C LYS A 81 9.43 -25.81 -3.16
N GLU A 82 8.52 -25.55 -4.10
CA GLU A 82 8.22 -26.47 -5.20
C GLU A 82 9.18 -26.28 -6.39
N ASN A 83 9.80 -25.10 -6.50
CA ASN A 83 10.67 -24.75 -7.64
C ASN A 83 12.05 -24.22 -7.25
N PRO A 84 12.91 -24.98 -6.53
CA PRO A 84 14.23 -24.48 -6.10
C PRO A 84 15.16 -24.06 -7.26
N LYS A 85 14.92 -24.57 -8.46
CA LYS A 85 15.69 -24.26 -9.68
C LYS A 85 15.44 -22.83 -10.20
N GLN A 86 14.40 -22.15 -9.73
CA GLN A 86 14.12 -20.76 -10.10
C GLN A 86 15.11 -19.75 -9.47
N VAL A 87 15.87 -20.18 -8.44
CA VAL A 87 16.86 -19.34 -7.77
C VAL A 87 18.02 -19.01 -8.73
N SER A 88 17.87 -17.89 -9.43
CA SER A 88 18.88 -17.28 -10.29
C SER A 88 19.55 -16.07 -9.63
N ASN A 89 20.59 -15.51 -10.24
CA ASN A 89 21.20 -14.26 -9.75
C ASN A 89 20.19 -13.11 -9.74
N LEU A 90 19.38 -12.99 -10.80
CA LEU A 90 18.30 -12.01 -10.86
C LEU A 90 17.31 -12.18 -9.71
N TYR A 91 16.90 -13.43 -9.43
CA TYR A 91 15.98 -13.74 -8.34
C TYR A 91 16.54 -13.26 -6.99
N ARG A 92 17.81 -13.60 -6.70
CA ARG A 92 18.49 -13.15 -5.47
C ARG A 92 18.52 -11.63 -5.34
N ASP A 93 18.87 -10.95 -6.41
CA ASP A 93 19.03 -9.49 -6.38
C ASP A 93 17.68 -8.78 -6.18
N VAL A 94 16.61 -9.27 -6.80
CA VAL A 94 15.25 -8.74 -6.59
C VAL A 94 14.80 -8.98 -5.14
N MET A 95 14.99 -10.18 -4.58
CA MET A 95 14.59 -10.47 -3.19
C MET A 95 15.33 -9.60 -2.18
N ARG A 96 16.64 -9.37 -2.39
CA ARG A 96 17.44 -8.46 -1.56
C ARG A 96 16.96 -7.02 -1.66
N ARG A 97 16.67 -6.53 -2.88
CA ARG A 97 16.13 -5.19 -3.09
C ARG A 97 14.76 -5.01 -2.44
N ALA A 98 13.88 -6.01 -2.55
CA ALA A 98 12.57 -5.98 -1.91
C ALA A 98 12.69 -5.89 -0.39
N LEU A 99 13.54 -6.71 0.23
CA LEU A 99 13.74 -6.69 1.68
C LEU A 99 14.34 -5.37 2.16
N PHE A 100 15.37 -4.87 1.47
CA PHE A 100 15.95 -3.58 1.75
C PHE A 100 14.92 -2.44 1.65
N ALA A 101 14.05 -2.48 0.63
CA ALA A 101 13.00 -1.49 0.45
C ALA A 101 11.98 -1.52 1.59
N VAL A 102 11.61 -2.70 2.11
CA VAL A 102 10.74 -2.84 3.29
C VAL A 102 11.39 -2.23 4.53
N THR A 103 12.65 -2.57 4.81
CA THR A 103 13.39 -2.02 5.95
C THR A 103 13.47 -0.49 5.86
N HIS A 104 13.91 0.04 4.72
CA HIS A 104 14.03 1.48 4.52
C HIS A 104 12.68 2.20 4.57
N PHE A 105 11.60 1.57 4.09
CA PHE A 105 10.26 2.13 4.21
C PHE A 105 9.81 2.25 5.67
N LEU A 106 10.04 1.22 6.47
CA LEU A 106 9.73 1.22 7.91
C LEU A 106 10.59 2.22 8.70
N ASP A 107 11.87 2.36 8.35
CA ASP A 107 12.75 3.38 8.92
C ASP A 107 12.22 4.79 8.61
N ALA A 108 11.90 5.06 7.35
CA ALA A 108 11.34 6.35 6.95
C ALA A 108 10.02 6.66 7.68
N LEU A 109 9.16 5.65 7.89
CA LEU A 109 7.93 5.83 8.67
C LEU A 109 8.20 6.12 10.15
N ALA A 110 9.19 5.47 10.74
CA ALA A 110 9.61 5.75 12.11
C ALA A 110 10.18 7.18 12.25
N ASP A 111 10.83 7.68 11.21
CA ASP A 111 11.33 9.06 11.11
C ASP A 111 10.23 10.10 10.77
N GLY A 112 8.97 9.68 10.64
CA GLY A 112 7.82 10.56 10.43
C GLY A 112 7.48 10.86 8.97
N ALA A 113 7.96 10.06 8.02
CA ALA A 113 7.50 10.14 6.63
C ALA A 113 6.03 9.72 6.49
N ASP A 114 5.41 10.14 5.39
CA ASP A 114 4.05 9.72 5.04
C ASP A 114 3.98 8.21 4.75
N ASN A 115 2.88 7.58 5.18
CA ASN A 115 2.52 6.21 4.80
C ASN A 115 2.08 6.13 3.33
N ALA A 116 3.06 6.23 2.44
CA ALA A 116 2.90 6.17 0.99
C ALA A 116 3.52 4.88 0.44
N THR A 117 2.83 3.75 0.66
CA THR A 117 3.27 2.41 0.21
C THR A 117 3.54 2.37 -1.30
N LEU A 118 2.85 3.19 -2.10
CA LEU A 118 3.06 3.34 -3.55
C LEU A 118 4.54 3.55 -3.94
N ARG A 119 5.38 4.08 -3.04
CA ARG A 119 6.84 4.22 -3.24
C ARG A 119 7.56 2.88 -3.47
N LEU A 120 6.96 1.77 -3.06
CA LEU A 120 7.47 0.40 -3.22
C LEU A 120 7.05 -0.24 -4.54
N PHE A 121 6.33 0.47 -5.41
CA PHE A 121 5.76 -0.11 -6.63
C PHE A 121 6.82 -0.73 -7.55
N THR A 122 8.00 -0.12 -7.67
CA THR A 122 9.07 -0.68 -8.50
C THR A 122 9.49 -2.06 -8.02
N GLN A 123 9.71 -2.24 -6.71
CA GLN A 123 10.08 -3.53 -6.14
C GLN A 123 8.92 -4.54 -6.18
N TYR A 124 7.69 -4.05 -6.01
CA TYR A 124 6.49 -4.87 -6.13
C TYR A 124 6.35 -5.45 -7.54
N GLN A 125 6.53 -4.61 -8.55
CA GLN A 125 6.52 -5.04 -9.95
C GLN A 125 7.61 -6.08 -10.23
N GLU A 126 8.83 -5.89 -9.69
CA GLU A 126 9.90 -6.88 -9.83
C GLU A 126 9.53 -8.23 -9.19
N LEU A 127 8.91 -8.23 -8.00
CA LEU A 127 8.42 -9.45 -7.34
C LEU A 127 7.35 -10.17 -8.17
N GLN A 128 6.38 -9.43 -8.72
CA GLN A 128 5.33 -10.00 -9.57
C GLN A 128 5.91 -10.59 -10.86
N GLN A 129 6.90 -9.94 -11.46
CA GLN A 129 7.59 -10.45 -12.65
C GLN A 129 8.38 -11.74 -12.38
N LEU A 130 9.03 -11.86 -11.21
CA LEU A 130 9.69 -13.11 -10.82
C LEU A 130 8.73 -14.31 -10.77
N ARG A 131 7.49 -14.04 -10.38
CA ARG A 131 6.42 -15.03 -10.29
C ARG A 131 5.71 -15.28 -11.63
N GLY A 132 6.16 -14.62 -12.70
CA GLY A 132 5.62 -14.77 -14.05
C GLY A 132 4.35 -13.96 -14.34
N LEU A 133 4.02 -12.97 -13.50
CA LEU A 133 2.91 -12.07 -13.76
C LEU A 133 3.34 -10.95 -14.72
N GLU A 134 2.60 -10.78 -15.81
CA GLU A 134 2.94 -9.82 -16.87
C GLU A 134 2.62 -8.36 -16.49
N LEU A 135 1.64 -8.16 -15.61
CA LEU A 135 1.14 -6.85 -15.23
C LEU A 135 1.02 -6.73 -13.70
N ALA A 136 1.53 -5.61 -13.18
CA ALA A 136 1.31 -5.13 -11.82
C ALA A 136 0.79 -3.70 -11.92
N PHE A 137 -0.14 -3.29 -11.06
CA PHE A 137 -0.76 -1.97 -11.14
C PHE A 137 -0.42 -1.13 -9.91
N GLU A 138 -0.19 0.18 -10.08
CA GLU A 138 0.05 1.07 -8.94
C GLU A 138 -1.11 1.06 -7.93
N MET A 139 -2.32 0.76 -8.40
CA MET A 139 -3.53 0.68 -7.59
C MET A 139 -3.41 -0.38 -6.49
N ASP A 140 -2.62 -1.43 -6.70
CA ASP A 140 -2.41 -2.50 -5.72
C ASP A 140 -1.70 -2.00 -4.46
N LEU A 141 -0.97 -0.87 -4.55
CA LEU A 141 -0.26 -0.23 -3.43
C LEU A 141 -0.78 1.19 -3.12
N PHE A 142 -1.92 1.58 -3.70
CA PHE A 142 -2.50 2.91 -3.50
C PHE A 142 -3.41 2.94 -2.27
N TYR A 143 -2.81 3.22 -1.12
CA TYR A 143 -3.49 3.33 0.18
C TYR A 143 -3.45 4.77 0.73
N PRO A 144 -4.12 5.75 0.09
CA PRO A 144 -4.12 7.12 0.58
C PRO A 144 -4.89 7.22 1.90
N ASN A 145 -4.39 8.07 2.81
CA ASN A 145 -5.16 8.43 3.98
C ASN A 145 -6.32 9.35 3.58
N LEU A 146 -7.53 8.81 3.51
CA LEU A 146 -8.76 9.55 3.21
C LEU A 146 -9.45 10.11 4.46
N VAL A 147 -8.88 9.88 5.65
CA VAL A 147 -9.44 10.35 6.92
C VAL A 147 -9.10 11.82 7.10
N VAL A 148 -9.98 12.68 6.61
CA VAL A 148 -9.95 14.12 6.85
C VAL A 148 -11.09 14.48 7.79
N GLN A 149 -10.81 15.28 8.83
CA GLN A 149 -11.88 15.84 9.65
C GLN A 149 -12.68 16.82 8.80
N LEU A 150 -13.91 16.43 8.46
CA LEU A 150 -14.82 17.29 7.72
C LEU A 150 -15.47 18.32 8.68
N PRO A 151 -15.65 19.57 8.25
CA PRO A 151 -16.45 20.56 8.97
C PRO A 151 -17.85 20.03 9.29
N GLN A 152 -18.41 20.41 10.45
CA GLN A 152 -19.72 19.92 10.90
C GLN A 152 -20.86 20.22 9.90
N GLN A 153 -20.74 21.32 9.14
CA GLN A 153 -21.69 21.70 8.10
C GLN A 153 -21.79 20.66 6.98
N ILE A 154 -20.71 19.91 6.73
CA ILE A 154 -20.66 18.84 5.71
C ILE A 154 -21.15 17.51 6.28
N LEU A 155 -21.05 17.31 7.61
CA LEU A 155 -21.47 16.09 8.29
C LEU A 155 -22.98 16.04 8.58
N LYS A 156 -23.70 17.16 8.41
CA LYS A 156 -25.16 17.25 8.52
C LYS A 156 -25.77 18.05 7.35
N PRO A 157 -25.63 17.58 6.09
CA PRO A 157 -26.27 18.26 4.98
C PRO A 157 -27.80 18.24 5.11
N PRO A 158 -28.50 19.23 4.56
CA PRO A 158 -29.95 19.19 4.46
C PRO A 158 -30.38 18.00 3.57
N GLN A 159 -31.40 17.24 4.01
CA GLN A 159 -32.01 16.20 3.18
C GLN A 159 -32.66 16.83 1.94
N GLN A 160 -32.33 16.30 0.76
CA GLN A 160 -32.90 16.76 -0.51
C GLN A 160 -33.38 15.58 -1.35
N GLU A 161 -34.59 15.70 -1.91
CA GLU A 161 -35.08 14.75 -2.92
C GLU A 161 -34.16 14.77 -4.16
N GLY A 162 -33.84 13.59 -4.68
CA GLY A 162 -32.97 13.45 -5.85
C GLY A 162 -31.47 13.70 -5.59
N ALA A 163 -31.03 13.77 -4.33
CA ALA A 163 -29.64 14.01 -3.96
C ALA A 163 -28.63 13.07 -4.66
N ALA A 164 -28.95 11.78 -4.81
CA ALA A 164 -28.07 10.82 -5.49
C ALA A 164 -27.81 11.17 -6.97
N ALA A 165 -28.85 11.54 -7.71
CA ALA A 165 -28.73 11.94 -9.12
C ALA A 165 -27.92 13.26 -9.25
N ARG A 166 -28.17 14.20 -8.33
CA ARG A 166 -27.43 15.47 -8.25
C ARG A 166 -25.95 15.24 -7.92
N LEU A 167 -25.64 14.40 -6.93
CA LEU A 167 -24.27 14.02 -6.56
C LEU A 167 -23.55 13.35 -7.74
N LYS A 168 -24.22 12.48 -8.50
CA LYS A 168 -23.64 11.87 -9.70
C LYS A 168 -23.26 12.92 -10.75
N SER A 169 -24.12 13.91 -10.98
CA SER A 169 -23.86 15.02 -11.90
C SER A 169 -22.69 15.89 -11.41
N LEU A 170 -22.70 16.30 -10.14
CA LEU A 170 -21.64 17.11 -9.53
C LEU A 170 -20.29 16.37 -9.55
N ARG A 171 -20.27 15.06 -9.31
CA ARG A 171 -19.07 14.23 -9.45
C ARG A 171 -18.52 14.29 -10.88
N GLY A 172 -19.38 14.19 -11.89
CA GLY A 172 -18.98 14.33 -13.30
C GLY A 172 -18.36 15.71 -13.60
N GLN A 173 -18.99 16.79 -13.10
CA GLN A 173 -18.46 18.15 -13.23
C GLN A 173 -17.09 18.31 -12.56
N TYR A 174 -16.93 17.77 -11.35
CA TYR A 174 -15.66 17.78 -10.64
C TYR A 174 -14.57 17.03 -11.40
N GLN A 175 -14.86 15.82 -11.89
CA GLN A 175 -13.92 14.99 -12.65
C GLN A 175 -13.48 15.65 -13.96
N GLN A 176 -14.39 16.30 -14.68
CA GLN A 176 -14.06 17.06 -15.88
C GLN A 176 -13.16 18.25 -15.57
N GLY A 177 -13.47 19.00 -14.52
CA GLY A 177 -12.61 20.09 -14.04
C GLY A 177 -11.22 19.60 -13.66
N LEU A 178 -11.15 18.49 -12.90
CA LEU A 178 -9.88 17.88 -12.48
C LEU A 178 -9.02 17.45 -13.68
N LEU A 179 -9.61 16.79 -14.69
CA LEU A 179 -8.89 16.39 -15.89
C LEU A 179 -8.34 17.59 -16.67
N ARG A 180 -9.12 18.67 -16.81
CA ARG A 180 -8.64 19.91 -17.44
C ARG A 180 -7.51 20.55 -16.67
N TRP A 181 -7.62 20.60 -15.34
CA TRP A 181 -6.56 21.12 -14.47
C TRP A 181 -5.26 20.31 -14.60
N LEU A 182 -5.34 18.97 -14.57
CA LEU A 182 -4.18 18.08 -14.76
C LEU A 182 -3.52 18.25 -16.13
N ARG A 183 -4.30 18.58 -17.17
CA ARG A 183 -3.81 18.87 -18.53
C ARG A 183 -3.36 20.32 -18.73
N GLN A 184 -3.46 21.16 -17.70
CA GLN A 184 -3.18 22.61 -17.76
C GLN A 184 -4.07 23.39 -18.76
N GLU A 185 -5.26 22.87 -19.05
CA GLU A 185 -6.24 23.48 -19.95
C GLU A 185 -7.20 24.38 -19.16
N GLY A 186 -7.19 25.68 -19.43
CA GLY A 186 -8.15 26.61 -18.81
C GLY A 186 -8.17 26.54 -17.28
N VAL A 187 -6.98 26.47 -16.66
CA VAL A 187 -6.74 26.19 -15.23
C VAL A 187 -7.72 26.91 -14.29
N THR A 188 -7.93 28.22 -14.47
CA THR A 188 -8.83 29.00 -13.61
C THR A 188 -10.29 28.53 -13.72
N ALA A 189 -10.78 28.28 -14.94
CA ALA A 189 -12.14 27.81 -15.16
C ALA A 189 -12.31 26.36 -14.66
N ALA A 190 -11.28 25.52 -14.82
CA ALA A 190 -11.25 24.17 -14.30
C ALA A 190 -11.38 24.14 -12.77
N LEU A 191 -10.59 24.96 -12.07
CA LEU A 191 -10.65 25.10 -10.61
C LEU A 191 -12.00 25.66 -10.14
N GLN A 192 -12.55 26.66 -10.82
CA GLN A 192 -13.88 27.20 -10.51
C GLN A 192 -14.97 26.14 -10.66
N SER A 193 -14.92 25.31 -11.71
CA SER A 193 -15.87 24.21 -11.92
C SER A 193 -15.76 23.16 -10.82
N MET A 194 -14.55 22.82 -10.38
CA MET A 194 -14.33 21.90 -9.25
C MET A 194 -14.88 22.47 -7.95
N GLN A 195 -14.64 23.76 -7.67
CA GLN A 195 -15.13 24.43 -6.48
C GLN A 195 -16.67 24.49 -6.44
N GLN A 196 -17.31 24.78 -7.58
CA GLN A 196 -18.78 24.78 -7.70
C GLN A 196 -19.38 23.39 -7.46
N ALA A 197 -18.75 22.35 -8.02
CA ALA A 197 -19.19 20.99 -7.83
C ALA A 197 -19.12 20.56 -6.35
N LEU A 198 -18.01 20.88 -5.67
CA LEU A 198 -17.83 20.65 -4.23
C LEU A 198 -18.86 21.44 -3.39
N ALA A 199 -19.06 22.72 -3.71
CA ALA A 199 -20.05 23.55 -3.04
C ALA A 199 -21.46 22.97 -3.16
N GLY A 200 -21.85 22.50 -4.35
CA GLY A 200 -23.13 21.83 -4.55
C GLY A 200 -23.25 20.51 -3.77
N ALA A 201 -22.17 19.74 -3.68
CA ALA A 201 -22.15 18.45 -3.00
C ALA A 201 -22.30 18.59 -1.47
N MET A 202 -21.78 19.66 -0.88
CA MET A 202 -21.93 19.97 0.55
C MET A 202 -23.39 20.14 1.00
N PHE A 203 -24.34 20.34 0.07
CA PHE A 203 -25.77 20.51 0.37
C PHE A 203 -26.64 19.31 -0.02
N CYS A 204 -26.06 18.13 -0.28
CA CYS A 204 -26.79 16.94 -0.71
C CYS A 204 -26.55 15.75 0.24
N GLU A 205 -27.54 15.37 1.07
CA GLU A 205 -27.55 14.03 1.70
C GLU A 205 -28.36 13.04 0.84
N PRO A 206 -27.79 11.88 0.47
CA PRO A 206 -28.61 10.75 0.02
C PRO A 206 -29.45 10.23 1.20
N GLN A 207 -30.74 9.96 0.95
CA GLN A 207 -31.64 9.28 1.90
C GLN A 207 -31.24 7.82 2.11
#